data_AF-A0A956IRZ9-F1
#
_entry.id   AF-A0A956IRZ9-F1
#
_cell.length_a   1.000
_cell.length_b   1.000
_cell.length_c   1.000
_cell.angle_alpha   90.00
_cell.angle_beta   90.00
_cell.angle_gamma   90.00
#
_symmetry.space_group_name_H-M   'P 1'
#
loop_
_entity.id
_entity.type
_entity.pdbx_description
1 polymer ?
#
loop_
_entity_poly.entity_id
_entity_poly.type
_entity_poly.pdbx_seq_one_letter_code
_entity_poly.pdbx_strand_id
1 'polypeptide(L)'
;MKAVVIDPSSEEILWSDYQRHHTKQPEKVLELLEAILAAFPDQPSDGWRMFCTGSGSSPIAAPTGAKFVQEVNAVTLAVEKLHPDVNSVIELGGQDAKIIIFKVDKNTGQKTAMASMNDKCASGTGATIDKCMIKVHAEPGFANQLRFDDEKLHHVAAKCGVFAETDIVNLVKAGIPKDEVLNSLADAIVMQNLSVLTRGNTLKDRVLLLGGPNTYLPFLQDCWRQRIPETWRDRGYEFPKDVAIEELIFVPKNAELYAAFGAAAFGKAEVGTDQSDIGRFRGLDALRTFITHGRRERLGEQAGPPLSADQSETATFVDTYKIPKFVPAKFEAEQTVRAVIGLDGGSTSSKAVLVGEDGEILAKAYQLSKGNPILDTKELLTSLRDQVEGQGARLEVLGFGATGYAADVLEETVLADVNIVETVAHMMSAVHFFGDVDVICDIGGQDIKVLFMKNGDIENFKLSNSCSAGNGMLLQAMADQFGLPVTEYADVAFQAELAPKFSYGCAVFLDSDRVNFQKEGYQKQE
;
A
#
# COMPACT_ATOMS: atom_id res chain seq x y z
N MET A 1 13.59 -2.11 7.06
CA MET A 1 15.01 -2.45 7.17
C MET A 1 15.20 -3.40 8.33
N LYS A 2 16.06 -4.40 8.14
CA LYS A 2 16.37 -5.45 9.10
C LYS A 2 17.88 -5.52 9.16
N ALA A 3 18.45 -5.52 10.36
CA ALA A 3 19.88 -5.62 10.55
C ALA A 3 20.18 -6.58 11.69
N VAL A 4 21.25 -7.34 11.55
CA VAL A 4 21.74 -8.29 12.55
C VAL A 4 23.26 -8.19 12.63
N VAL A 5 23.79 -8.32 13.84
CA VAL A 5 25.21 -8.54 14.11
C VAL A 5 25.31 -9.91 14.74
N ILE A 6 26.17 -10.77 14.18
CA ILE A 6 26.39 -12.12 14.67
C ILE A 6 27.82 -12.27 15.19
N ASP A 7 27.98 -13.11 16.20
CA ASP A 7 29.30 -13.56 16.63
C ASP A 7 29.93 -14.45 15.54
N PRO A 8 31.15 -14.19 15.06
CA PRO A 8 31.74 -14.96 13.97
C PRO A 8 32.07 -16.41 14.38
N SER A 9 32.24 -16.70 15.66
CA SER A 9 32.56 -18.04 16.18
C SER A 9 31.30 -18.85 16.44
N SER A 10 30.39 -18.34 17.27
CA SER A 10 29.18 -19.03 17.72
C SER A 10 27.98 -18.81 16.80
N GLU A 11 28.00 -17.76 15.98
CA GLU A 11 26.89 -17.31 15.12
C GLU A 11 25.62 -16.92 15.89
N GLU A 12 25.76 -16.67 17.19
CA GLU A 12 24.69 -16.08 17.98
C GLU A 12 24.45 -14.63 17.53
N ILE A 13 23.17 -14.25 17.49
CA ILE A 13 22.77 -12.86 17.22
C ILE A 13 23.13 -12.03 18.46
N LEU A 14 24.13 -11.16 18.32
CA LEU A 14 24.58 -10.23 19.36
C LEU A 14 23.75 -8.96 19.39
N TRP A 15 23.24 -8.56 18.22
CA TRP A 15 22.40 -7.38 18.06
C TRP A 15 21.45 -7.59 16.89
N SER A 16 20.22 -7.10 17.01
CA SER A 16 19.27 -7.08 15.90
C SER A 16 18.28 -5.95 16.05
N ASP A 17 17.84 -5.42 14.92
CA ASP A 17 16.74 -4.45 14.90
C ASP A 17 15.93 -4.57 13.60
N TYR A 18 14.65 -4.23 13.71
CA TYR A 18 13.69 -4.17 12.61
C TYR A 18 12.96 -2.83 12.66
N GLN A 19 13.15 -2.04 11.60
CA GLN A 19 12.53 -0.73 11.49
C GLN A 19 11.82 -0.55 10.15
N ARG A 20 10.61 0.01 10.15
CA ARG A 20 9.97 0.47 8.91
C ARG A 20 10.73 1.70 8.39
N HIS A 21 11.12 1.68 7.12
CA HIS A 21 11.95 2.74 6.56
C HIS A 21 11.17 3.93 6.02
N HIS A 22 9.85 3.81 5.84
CA HIS A 22 8.99 4.89 5.31
C HIS A 22 9.66 5.64 4.17
N THR A 23 10.00 4.89 3.10
CA THR A 23 10.66 5.39 1.88
C THR A 23 12.07 6.00 2.04
N LYS A 24 12.68 5.97 3.23
CA LYS A 24 14.01 6.50 3.54
C LYS A 24 15.04 5.40 3.76
N GLN A 25 15.31 4.59 2.72
CA GLN A 25 16.16 3.40 2.88
C GLN A 25 17.61 3.73 3.26
N PRO A 26 18.34 4.62 2.55
CA PRO A 26 19.72 4.94 2.90
C PRO A 26 19.87 5.58 4.28
N GLU A 27 18.96 6.49 4.64
CA GLU A 27 18.95 7.15 5.94
C GLU A 27 18.68 6.15 7.07
N LYS A 28 17.75 5.20 6.84
CA LYS A 28 17.45 4.16 7.81
C LYS A 28 18.59 3.14 7.95
N VAL A 29 19.35 2.88 6.89
CA VAL A 29 20.60 2.09 6.98
C VAL A 29 21.64 2.82 7.80
N LEU A 30 21.82 4.13 7.58
CA LEU A 30 22.74 4.95 8.35
C LEU A 30 22.40 4.90 9.85
N GLU A 31 21.13 5.10 10.21
CA GLU A 31 20.66 5.04 11.60
C GLU A 31 20.94 3.66 12.25
N LEU A 32 20.67 2.57 11.53
CA LEU A 32 20.95 1.22 12.02
C LEU A 32 22.45 0.99 12.22
N LEU A 33 23.30 1.46 11.29
CA LEU A 33 24.75 1.32 11.41
C LEU A 33 25.32 2.18 12.55
N GLU A 34 24.80 3.39 12.75
CA GLU A 34 25.15 4.24 13.91
C GLU A 34 24.76 3.56 15.23
N ALA A 35 23.55 2.98 15.30
CA ALA A 35 23.10 2.24 16.48
C ALA A 35 23.96 1.00 16.74
N ILE A 36 24.38 0.28 15.70
CA ILE A 36 25.31 -0.85 15.83
C ILE A 36 26.67 -0.37 16.36
N LEU A 37 27.27 0.67 15.77
CA LEU A 37 28.56 1.21 16.22
C LEU A 37 28.49 1.68 17.68
N ALA A 38 27.38 2.31 18.08
CA ALA A 38 27.15 2.72 19.46
C ALA A 38 26.95 1.54 20.43
N ALA A 39 26.39 0.42 19.96
CA ALA A 39 26.23 -0.80 20.76
C ALA A 39 27.56 -1.54 21.00
N PHE A 40 28.59 -1.30 20.18
CA PHE A 40 29.91 -1.93 20.28
C PHE A 40 31.05 -0.89 20.28
N PRO A 41 31.09 0.05 21.24
CA PRO A 41 32.02 1.18 21.23
C PRO A 41 33.49 0.76 21.38
N ASP A 42 33.74 -0.38 22.03
CA ASP A 42 35.07 -0.91 22.29
C ASP A 42 35.61 -1.80 21.15
N GLN A 43 34.83 -2.03 20.09
CA GLN A 43 35.22 -2.85 18.95
C GLN A 43 35.64 -1.98 17.77
N PRO A 44 36.90 -2.05 17.30
CA PRO A 44 37.32 -1.29 16.13
C PRO A 44 36.58 -1.76 14.88
N SER A 45 35.93 -0.82 14.19
CA SER A 45 35.11 -1.10 13.00
C SER A 45 35.93 -1.51 11.76
N ASP A 46 37.25 -1.28 11.77
CA ASP A 46 38.17 -1.64 10.68
C ASP A 46 38.21 -3.15 10.35
N GLY A 47 37.82 -3.98 11.32
CA GLY A 47 37.72 -5.44 11.18
C GLY A 47 36.30 -5.93 10.88
N TRP A 48 35.32 -5.04 10.84
CA TRP A 48 33.93 -5.41 10.61
C TRP A 48 33.71 -5.77 9.15
N ARG A 49 32.84 -6.76 8.93
CA ARG A 49 32.39 -7.12 7.60
C ARG A 49 30.88 -7.00 7.53
N MET A 50 30.40 -6.47 6.42
CA MET A 50 29.03 -6.18 6.14
C MET A 50 28.59 -6.91 4.88
N PHE A 51 27.44 -7.56 4.97
CA PHE A 51 26.81 -8.27 3.88
C PHE A 51 25.36 -7.80 3.83
N CYS A 52 24.88 -7.47 2.63
CA CYS A 52 23.56 -6.91 2.44
C CYS A 52 22.77 -7.74 1.44
N THR A 53 21.46 -7.83 1.66
CA THR A 53 20.54 -8.56 0.78
C THR A 53 19.23 -7.79 0.61
N GLY A 54 18.32 -8.35 -0.19
CA GLY A 54 17.04 -7.74 -0.53
C GLY A 54 17.14 -6.68 -1.63
N SER A 55 16.00 -6.24 -2.13
CA SER A 55 15.92 -5.40 -3.34
C SER A 55 16.48 -3.97 -3.19
N GLY A 56 16.70 -3.49 -1.95
CA GLY A 56 17.23 -2.16 -1.66
C GLY A 56 18.75 -2.12 -1.41
N SER A 57 19.46 -3.24 -1.52
CA SER A 57 20.87 -3.31 -1.12
C SER A 57 21.88 -2.80 -2.14
N SER A 58 21.57 -2.85 -3.44
CA SER A 58 22.54 -2.51 -4.49
C SER A 58 23.06 -1.06 -4.41
N PRO A 59 22.22 -0.04 -4.17
CA PRO A 59 22.68 1.35 -4.06
C PRO A 59 23.53 1.60 -2.81
N ILE A 60 23.27 0.87 -1.72
CA ILE A 60 23.94 1.05 -0.42
C ILE A 60 25.21 0.20 -0.27
N ALA A 61 25.38 -0.84 -1.10
CA ALA A 61 26.51 -1.76 -1.00
C ALA A 61 27.87 -1.06 -1.18
N ALA A 62 28.03 -0.31 -2.29
CA ALA A 62 29.29 0.38 -2.57
C ALA A 62 29.62 1.47 -1.53
N PRO A 63 28.70 2.36 -1.11
CA PRO A 63 28.97 3.37 -0.09
C PRO A 63 29.34 2.80 1.29
N THR A 64 28.89 1.58 1.63
CA THR A 64 29.18 0.96 2.94
C THR A 64 30.35 -0.03 2.90
N GLY A 65 30.79 -0.42 1.70
CA GLY A 65 31.73 -1.54 1.50
C GLY A 65 31.10 -2.93 1.64
N ALA A 66 29.77 -2.99 1.78
CA ALA A 66 29.07 -4.26 1.93
C ALA A 66 29.09 -5.10 0.65
N LYS A 67 29.16 -6.43 0.81
CA LYS A 67 28.97 -7.36 -0.31
C LYS A 67 27.49 -7.72 -0.45
N PHE A 68 26.98 -7.66 -1.67
CA PHE A 68 25.64 -8.13 -1.99
C PHE A 68 25.56 -9.66 -1.91
N VAL A 69 24.56 -10.17 -1.21
CA VAL A 69 24.18 -11.58 -1.15
C VAL A 69 22.77 -11.71 -1.71
N GLN A 70 22.58 -12.63 -2.66
CA GLN A 70 21.26 -12.86 -3.23
C GLN A 70 20.31 -13.42 -2.14
N GLU A 71 19.10 -12.85 -2.07
CA GLU A 71 18.19 -13.06 -0.94
C GLU A 71 17.70 -14.50 -0.77
N VAL A 72 17.38 -15.19 -1.86
CA VAL A 72 16.99 -16.61 -1.81
C VAL A 72 18.14 -17.44 -1.25
N ASN A 73 19.38 -17.17 -1.67
CA ASN A 73 20.56 -17.87 -1.15
C ASN A 73 20.78 -17.58 0.34
N ALA A 74 20.61 -16.32 0.76
CA ALA A 74 20.70 -15.94 2.17
C ALA A 74 19.67 -16.71 3.02
N VAL A 75 18.40 -16.69 2.63
CA VAL A 75 17.32 -17.39 3.36
C VAL A 75 17.56 -18.91 3.35
N THR A 76 17.95 -19.48 2.21
CA THR A 76 18.26 -20.91 2.08
C THR A 76 19.34 -21.32 3.07
N LEU A 77 20.45 -20.56 3.13
CA LEU A 77 21.56 -20.83 4.04
C LEU A 77 21.13 -20.72 5.52
N ALA A 78 20.32 -19.71 5.86
CA ALA A 78 19.79 -19.55 7.21
C ALA A 78 18.92 -20.75 7.62
N VAL A 79 18.04 -21.20 6.72
CA VAL A 79 17.13 -22.31 6.99
C VAL A 79 17.85 -23.65 7.07
N GLU A 80 18.75 -23.96 6.13
CA GLU A 80 19.52 -25.21 6.17
C GLU A 80 20.35 -25.34 7.45
N LYS A 81 20.80 -24.22 8.01
CA LYS A 81 21.57 -24.19 9.23
C LYS A 81 20.72 -24.31 10.49
N LEU A 82 19.67 -23.49 10.60
CA LEU A 82 18.87 -23.39 11.83
C LEU A 82 17.78 -24.47 11.90
N HIS A 83 17.31 -24.96 10.75
CA HIS A 83 16.22 -25.92 10.61
C HIS A 83 16.54 -26.94 9.49
N PRO A 84 17.56 -27.81 9.67
CA PRO A 84 18.02 -28.73 8.62
C PRO A 84 16.94 -29.71 8.14
N ASP A 85 15.93 -29.95 8.96
CA ASP A 85 14.77 -30.81 8.78
C ASP A 85 13.57 -30.13 8.09
N VAL A 86 13.61 -28.81 7.88
CA VAL A 86 12.59 -28.09 7.09
C VAL A 86 12.69 -28.46 5.62
N ASN A 87 11.54 -28.75 5.01
CA ASN A 87 11.46 -29.11 3.59
C ASN A 87 10.80 -28.04 2.73
N SER A 88 10.15 -27.05 3.32
CA SER A 88 9.54 -25.94 2.59
C SER A 88 9.55 -24.65 3.39
N VAL A 89 9.71 -23.53 2.71
CA VAL A 89 9.72 -22.19 3.30
C VAL A 89 8.72 -21.33 2.54
N ILE A 90 7.93 -20.58 3.28
CA ILE A 90 7.07 -19.52 2.75
C ILE A 90 7.48 -18.23 3.41
N GLU A 91 8.08 -17.32 2.65
CA GLU A 91 8.45 -15.99 3.13
C GLU A 91 7.52 -14.95 2.54
N LEU A 92 6.78 -14.24 3.38
CA LEU A 92 6.02 -13.07 2.97
C LEU A 92 6.80 -11.80 3.33
N GLY A 93 7.22 -11.04 2.33
CA GLY A 93 7.85 -9.74 2.50
C GLY A 93 6.84 -8.60 2.49
N GLY A 94 7.36 -7.37 2.53
CA GLY A 94 6.54 -6.17 2.36
C GLY A 94 6.16 -5.93 0.90
N GLN A 95 7.00 -6.32 -0.05
CA GLN A 95 6.81 -6.05 -1.49
C GLN A 95 7.04 -7.30 -2.36
N ASP A 96 7.58 -8.37 -1.76
CA ASP A 96 7.85 -9.64 -2.41
C ASP A 96 7.27 -10.79 -1.59
N ALA A 97 7.08 -11.93 -2.24
CA ALA A 97 6.76 -13.19 -1.60
C ALA A 97 7.55 -14.32 -2.25
N LYS A 98 7.94 -15.32 -1.45
CA LYS A 98 8.82 -16.39 -1.88
C LYS A 98 8.35 -17.73 -1.33
N ILE A 99 8.48 -18.76 -2.16
CA ILE A 99 8.39 -20.15 -1.72
C ILE A 99 9.70 -20.84 -2.11
N ILE A 100 10.30 -21.55 -1.15
CA ILE A 100 11.47 -22.40 -1.35
C ILE A 100 11.07 -23.82 -1.00
N ILE A 101 11.28 -24.75 -1.92
CA ILE A 101 11.04 -26.18 -1.70
C ILE A 101 12.38 -26.89 -1.77
N PHE A 102 12.73 -27.58 -0.69
CA PHE A 102 13.94 -28.39 -0.64
C PHE A 102 13.65 -29.78 -1.21
N LYS A 103 14.51 -30.24 -2.11
CA LYS A 103 14.48 -31.58 -2.68
C LYS A 103 15.75 -32.30 -2.29
N VAL A 104 15.60 -33.46 -1.65
CA VAL A 104 16.71 -34.36 -1.35
C VAL A 104 16.81 -35.38 -2.48
N ASP A 105 17.96 -35.44 -3.12
CA ASP A 105 18.28 -36.50 -4.07
C ASP A 105 18.37 -37.84 -3.32
N LYS A 106 17.58 -38.82 -3.74
CA LYS A 106 17.48 -40.12 -3.06
C LYS A 106 18.74 -40.97 -3.18
N ASN A 107 19.59 -40.71 -4.17
CA ASN A 107 20.80 -41.48 -4.45
C ASN A 107 22.03 -40.84 -3.81
N THR A 108 22.13 -39.51 -3.82
CA THR A 108 23.30 -38.78 -3.28
C THR A 108 23.07 -38.23 -1.88
N GLY A 109 21.81 -38.15 -1.43
CA GLY A 109 21.44 -37.45 -0.19
C GLY A 109 21.57 -35.93 -0.28
N GLN A 110 21.90 -35.39 -1.47
CA GLN A 110 22.13 -33.96 -1.66
C GLN A 110 20.81 -33.20 -1.58
N LYS A 111 20.74 -32.21 -0.69
CA LYS A 111 19.63 -31.26 -0.58
C LYS A 111 19.84 -30.14 -1.61
N THR A 112 18.81 -29.85 -2.39
CA THR A 112 18.78 -28.78 -3.38
C THR A 112 17.58 -27.89 -3.12
N ALA A 113 17.74 -26.58 -3.26
CA ALA A 113 16.66 -25.62 -3.07
C ALA A 113 16.08 -25.21 -4.43
N MET A 114 14.78 -25.36 -4.59
CA MET A 114 14.03 -24.83 -5.72
C MET A 114 13.18 -23.67 -5.24
N ALA A 115 13.53 -22.47 -5.68
CA ALA A 115 12.87 -21.25 -5.26
C ALA A 115 12.00 -20.64 -6.35
N SER A 116 10.92 -20.03 -5.92
CA SER A 116 10.02 -19.19 -6.69
C SER A 116 9.82 -17.90 -5.94
N MET A 117 9.83 -16.79 -6.65
CA MET A 117 9.68 -15.46 -6.08
C MET A 117 8.76 -14.65 -6.99
N ASN A 118 7.93 -13.83 -6.36
CA ASN A 118 7.25 -12.71 -7.01
C ASN A 118 7.82 -11.42 -6.40
N ASP A 119 8.60 -10.69 -7.19
CA ASP A 119 9.29 -9.44 -6.82
C ASP A 119 8.85 -8.23 -7.65
N LYS A 120 7.98 -8.44 -8.63
CA LYS A 120 7.47 -7.40 -9.54
C LYS A 120 6.06 -6.93 -9.23
N CYS A 121 5.34 -7.64 -8.36
CA CYS A 121 3.96 -7.32 -8.03
C CYS A 121 3.73 -7.45 -6.53
N ALA A 122 3.36 -6.35 -5.89
CA ALA A 122 3.04 -6.30 -4.46
C ALA A 122 1.76 -7.08 -4.08
N SER A 123 1.04 -7.62 -5.06
CA SER A 123 -0.16 -8.42 -4.84
C SER A 123 0.15 -9.66 -4.02
N GLY A 124 -0.61 -9.88 -2.95
CA GLY A 124 -0.40 -11.02 -2.05
C GLY A 124 0.77 -10.87 -1.09
N THR A 125 1.24 -9.64 -0.85
CA THR A 125 2.36 -9.34 0.08
C THR A 125 1.91 -8.41 1.21
N GLY A 126 2.81 -8.12 2.16
CA GLY A 126 2.55 -7.22 3.29
C GLY A 126 2.02 -5.83 2.90
N ALA A 127 2.44 -5.27 1.75
CA ALA A 127 1.92 -3.98 1.29
C ALA A 127 0.44 -4.01 0.95
N THR A 128 -0.06 -5.10 0.36
CA THR A 128 -1.50 -5.26 0.10
C THR A 128 -2.27 -5.36 1.41
N ILE A 129 -1.74 -6.13 2.39
CA ILE A 129 -2.34 -6.28 3.71
C ILE A 129 -2.41 -4.92 4.42
N ASP A 130 -1.32 -4.16 4.47
CA ASP A 130 -1.26 -2.84 5.09
C ASP A 130 -2.30 -1.88 4.47
N LYS A 131 -2.43 -1.84 3.13
CA LYS A 131 -3.43 -1.01 2.45
C LYS A 131 -4.85 -1.43 2.77
N CYS A 132 -5.13 -2.73 2.80
CA CYS A 132 -6.47 -3.23 3.12
C CYS A 132 -6.84 -3.01 4.60
N MET A 133 -5.88 -3.10 5.52
CA MET A 133 -6.09 -2.78 6.95
C MET A 133 -6.53 -1.33 7.16
N ILE A 134 -5.94 -0.39 6.41
CA ILE A 134 -6.35 1.02 6.44
C ILE A 134 -7.81 1.17 5.96
N LYS A 135 -8.19 0.45 4.89
CA LYS A 135 -9.52 0.53 4.27
C LYS A 135 -10.65 -0.04 5.13
N VAL A 136 -10.36 -1.04 5.95
CA VAL A 136 -11.34 -1.56 6.94
C VAL A 136 -11.38 -0.73 8.22
N HIS A 137 -10.62 0.38 8.29
CA HIS A 137 -10.51 1.23 9.47
C HIS A 137 -10.11 0.43 10.74
N ALA A 138 -9.21 -0.55 10.59
CA ALA A 138 -8.73 -1.34 11.72
C ALA A 138 -7.88 -0.48 12.67
N GLU A 139 -8.13 -0.59 13.97
CA GLU A 139 -7.32 0.09 14.98
C GLU A 139 -5.91 -0.52 15.05
N PRO A 140 -4.89 0.25 15.47
CA PRO A 140 -3.56 -0.30 15.74
C PRO A 140 -3.65 -1.48 16.72
N GLY A 141 -3.05 -2.61 16.36
CA GLY A 141 -3.07 -3.83 17.18
C GLY A 141 -4.24 -4.78 16.90
N PHE A 142 -5.30 -4.35 16.20
CA PHE A 142 -6.45 -5.21 15.89
C PHE A 142 -6.03 -6.51 15.17
N ALA A 143 -5.26 -6.37 14.08
CA ALA A 143 -4.79 -7.50 13.29
C ALA A 143 -3.80 -8.42 14.04
N ASN A 144 -3.17 -7.94 15.12
CA ASN A 144 -2.28 -8.76 15.96
C ASN A 144 -3.06 -9.68 16.90
N GLN A 145 -4.35 -9.45 17.09
CA GLN A 145 -5.22 -10.25 17.95
C GLN A 145 -6.21 -11.09 17.13
N LEU A 146 -6.43 -10.74 15.87
CA LEU A 146 -7.32 -11.44 14.95
C LEU A 146 -6.85 -12.90 14.74
N ARG A 147 -7.82 -13.81 14.73
CA ARG A 147 -7.67 -15.23 14.40
C ARG A 147 -8.39 -15.54 13.11
N PHE A 148 -7.90 -16.55 12.41
CA PHE A 148 -8.54 -17.00 11.18
C PHE A 148 -9.87 -17.68 11.50
N ASP A 149 -10.90 -17.27 10.78
CA ASP A 149 -12.24 -17.85 10.81
C ASP A 149 -12.73 -17.96 9.37
N ASP A 150 -13.02 -19.17 8.93
CA ASP A 150 -13.45 -19.48 7.58
C ASP A 150 -14.97 -19.69 7.45
N GLU A 151 -15.76 -19.47 8.50
CA GLU A 151 -17.22 -19.64 8.47
C GLU A 151 -17.91 -18.66 7.50
N LYS A 152 -17.34 -17.46 7.35
CA LYS A 152 -17.91 -16.35 6.55
C LYS A 152 -16.86 -15.67 5.69
N LEU A 153 -16.40 -16.39 4.68
CA LEU A 153 -15.50 -15.85 3.68
C LEU A 153 -16.28 -15.20 2.53
N HIS A 154 -15.79 -14.03 2.14
CA HIS A 154 -16.30 -13.24 1.02
C HIS A 154 -15.29 -13.26 -0.12
N HIS A 155 -15.76 -13.04 -1.35
CA HIS A 155 -14.86 -13.02 -2.50
C HIS A 155 -13.91 -11.83 -2.45
N VAL A 156 -12.60 -12.09 -2.58
CA VAL A 156 -11.56 -11.07 -2.73
C VAL A 156 -10.58 -11.49 -3.82
N ALA A 157 -10.38 -10.64 -4.83
CA ALA A 157 -9.49 -10.89 -5.95
C ALA A 157 -8.00 -10.66 -5.60
N ALA A 158 -7.32 -11.65 -5.04
CA ALA A 158 -5.91 -11.54 -4.62
C ALA A 158 -4.86 -11.59 -5.74
N LYS A 159 -5.26 -11.74 -7.02
CA LYS A 159 -4.31 -11.72 -8.15
C LYS A 159 -3.68 -10.34 -8.37
N CYS A 160 -4.44 -9.28 -8.11
CA CYS A 160 -3.98 -7.91 -8.21
C CYS A 160 -4.33 -7.18 -6.90
N GLY A 161 -3.33 -6.57 -6.25
CA GLY A 161 -3.53 -5.86 -5.00
C GLY A 161 -4.58 -4.74 -5.13
N VAL A 162 -4.66 -4.11 -6.30
CA VAL A 162 -5.67 -3.10 -6.63
C VAL A 162 -7.09 -3.65 -6.64
N PHE A 163 -7.30 -4.85 -7.20
CA PHE A 163 -8.63 -5.46 -7.19
C PHE A 163 -9.02 -5.95 -5.81
N ALA A 164 -8.09 -6.57 -5.08
CA ALA A 164 -8.31 -6.93 -3.69
C ALA A 164 -8.73 -5.68 -2.89
N GLU A 165 -8.00 -4.59 -3.05
CA GLU A 165 -8.30 -3.30 -2.45
C GLU A 165 -9.69 -2.73 -2.79
N THR A 166 -10.18 -2.93 -4.02
CA THR A 166 -11.53 -2.53 -4.44
C THR A 166 -12.59 -3.43 -3.81
N ASP A 167 -12.38 -4.75 -3.81
CA ASP A 167 -13.31 -5.70 -3.19
C ASP A 167 -13.47 -5.44 -1.70
N ILE A 168 -12.36 -5.16 -1.00
CA ILE A 168 -12.37 -4.82 0.44
C ILE A 168 -13.24 -3.58 0.72
N VAL A 169 -13.15 -2.53 -0.10
CA VAL A 169 -14.02 -1.35 0.07
C VAL A 169 -15.49 -1.72 -0.12
N ASN A 170 -15.79 -2.49 -1.16
CA ASN A 170 -17.17 -2.89 -1.46
C ASN A 170 -17.78 -3.70 -0.31
N LEU A 171 -16.99 -4.61 0.28
CA LEU A 171 -17.42 -5.37 1.46
C LEU A 171 -17.68 -4.46 2.66
N VAL A 172 -16.78 -3.51 2.95
CA VAL A 172 -16.97 -2.53 4.05
C VAL A 172 -18.25 -1.71 3.83
N LYS A 173 -18.50 -1.23 2.61
CA LYS A 173 -19.71 -0.46 2.27
C LYS A 173 -21.00 -1.28 2.37
N ALA A 174 -20.93 -2.56 2.05
CA ALA A 174 -22.04 -3.50 2.24
C ALA A 174 -22.30 -3.81 3.73
N GLY A 175 -21.53 -3.21 4.66
CA GLY A 175 -21.69 -3.41 6.09
C GLY A 175 -21.08 -4.70 6.62
N ILE A 176 -20.20 -5.34 5.84
CA ILE A 176 -19.52 -6.58 6.27
C ILE A 176 -18.53 -6.26 7.41
N PRO A 177 -18.55 -7.03 8.51
CA PRO A 177 -17.63 -6.84 9.63
C PRO A 177 -16.14 -6.93 9.23
N LYS A 178 -15.30 -6.07 9.84
CA LYS A 178 -13.87 -5.95 9.49
C LYS A 178 -13.06 -7.24 9.67
N ASP A 179 -13.42 -8.07 10.64
CA ASP A 179 -12.84 -9.41 10.87
C ASP A 179 -13.16 -10.37 9.73
N GLU A 180 -14.42 -10.45 9.28
CA GLU A 180 -14.82 -11.25 8.11
C GLU A 180 -14.07 -10.78 6.85
N VAL A 181 -13.95 -9.47 6.66
CA VAL A 181 -13.22 -8.87 5.53
C VAL A 181 -11.73 -9.22 5.55
N LEU A 182 -11.07 -9.13 6.71
CA LEU A 182 -9.65 -9.47 6.83
C LEU A 182 -9.38 -10.98 6.72
N ASN A 183 -10.27 -11.84 7.22
CA ASN A 183 -10.16 -13.29 7.02
C ASN A 183 -10.33 -13.66 5.54
N SER A 184 -11.27 -13.02 4.84
CA SER A 184 -11.42 -13.14 3.39
C SER A 184 -10.15 -12.72 2.63
N LEU A 185 -9.49 -11.64 3.08
CA LEU A 185 -8.20 -11.21 2.52
C LEU A 185 -7.09 -12.23 2.78
N ALA A 186 -6.95 -12.73 4.02
CA ALA A 186 -5.95 -13.75 4.36
C ALA A 186 -6.11 -14.98 3.46
N ASP A 187 -7.34 -15.48 3.34
CA ASP A 187 -7.66 -16.63 2.51
C ASP A 187 -7.21 -16.44 1.06
N ALA A 188 -7.62 -15.30 0.48
CA ALA A 188 -7.30 -14.99 -0.90
C ALA A 188 -5.78 -14.87 -1.12
N ILE A 189 -5.04 -14.25 -0.19
CA ILE A 189 -3.57 -14.13 -0.25
C ILE A 189 -2.89 -15.50 -0.14
N VAL A 190 -3.28 -16.31 0.83
CA VAL A 190 -2.72 -17.65 1.06
C VAL A 190 -2.94 -18.55 -0.16
N MET A 191 -4.19 -18.63 -0.61
CA MET A 191 -4.55 -19.47 -1.76
C MET A 191 -3.86 -19.01 -3.05
N GLN A 192 -3.74 -17.69 -3.28
CA GLN A 192 -3.01 -17.15 -4.42
C GLN A 192 -1.53 -17.52 -4.39
N ASN A 193 -0.88 -17.40 -3.23
CA ASN A 193 0.53 -17.77 -3.07
C ASN A 193 0.74 -19.29 -3.29
N LEU A 194 -0.13 -20.14 -2.72
CA LEU A 194 -0.10 -21.58 -2.94
C LEU A 194 -0.33 -21.95 -4.42
N SER A 195 -1.23 -21.25 -5.10
CA SER A 195 -1.51 -21.53 -6.51
C SER A 195 -0.38 -21.08 -7.45
N VAL A 196 0.24 -19.93 -7.20
CA VAL A 196 1.18 -19.29 -8.15
C VAL A 196 2.63 -19.62 -7.83
N LEU A 197 3.06 -19.46 -6.58
CA LEU A 197 4.48 -19.58 -6.23
C LEU A 197 4.93 -21.04 -6.19
N THR A 198 4.06 -21.98 -5.85
CA THR A 198 4.46 -23.40 -5.89
C THR A 198 4.83 -23.88 -7.31
N ARG A 199 4.42 -23.16 -8.37
CA ARG A 199 4.70 -23.47 -9.79
C ARG A 199 4.42 -24.94 -10.14
N GLY A 200 3.27 -25.43 -9.65
CA GLY A 200 2.84 -26.81 -9.87
C GLY A 200 3.49 -27.85 -8.95
N ASN A 201 4.51 -27.50 -8.15
CA ASN A 201 5.10 -28.40 -7.17
C ASN A 201 4.21 -28.51 -5.92
N THR A 202 4.36 -29.61 -5.19
CA THR A 202 3.69 -29.80 -3.90
C THR A 202 4.64 -29.39 -2.78
N LEU A 203 4.21 -28.48 -1.90
CA LEU A 203 4.93 -28.16 -0.67
C LEU A 203 5.15 -29.43 0.14
N LYS A 204 6.29 -29.49 0.83
CA LYS A 204 6.65 -30.62 1.70
C LYS A 204 6.43 -30.24 3.15
N ASP A 205 6.09 -31.22 3.97
CA ASP A 205 5.87 -31.07 5.41
C ASP A 205 7.12 -30.54 6.13
N ARG A 206 6.92 -30.02 7.34
CA ARG A 206 7.88 -29.12 8.01
C ARG A 206 8.09 -27.84 7.17
N VAL A 207 7.02 -27.05 7.14
CA VAL A 207 6.93 -25.75 6.48
C VAL A 207 7.32 -24.65 7.47
N LEU A 208 8.30 -23.84 7.08
CA LEU A 208 8.74 -22.67 7.83
C LEU A 208 8.09 -21.41 7.28
N LEU A 209 7.37 -20.67 8.13
CA LEU A 209 6.75 -19.40 7.79
C LEU A 209 7.67 -18.24 8.21
N LEU A 210 8.14 -17.47 7.23
CA LEU A 210 9.11 -16.37 7.41
C LEU A 210 8.54 -15.02 6.97
N GLY A 211 9.23 -13.96 7.39
CA GLY A 211 8.92 -12.58 7.00
C GLY A 211 7.88 -11.89 7.89
N GLY A 212 7.86 -10.55 7.83
CA GLY A 212 7.13 -9.71 8.79
C GLY A 212 5.63 -10.04 8.94
N PRO A 213 4.84 -10.14 7.85
CA PRO A 213 3.45 -10.55 7.92
C PRO A 213 3.25 -11.88 8.65
N ASN A 214 4.03 -12.91 8.33
CA ASN A 214 3.95 -14.20 9.02
C ASN A 214 4.42 -14.11 10.48
N THR A 215 5.34 -13.22 10.83
CA THR A 215 5.74 -12.97 12.23
C THR A 215 4.59 -12.34 13.03
N TYR A 216 3.95 -11.29 12.51
CA TYR A 216 3.15 -10.38 13.32
C TYR A 216 1.64 -10.57 13.20
N LEU A 217 1.14 -11.35 12.21
CA LEU A 217 -0.29 -11.50 11.92
C LEU A 217 -0.77 -12.93 12.18
N PRO A 218 -1.38 -13.21 13.35
CA PRO A 218 -1.75 -14.58 13.70
C PRO A 218 -2.83 -15.18 12.79
N PHE A 219 -3.85 -14.42 12.38
CA PHE A 219 -4.86 -14.90 11.42
C PHE A 219 -4.25 -15.38 10.09
N LEU A 220 -3.14 -14.78 9.64
CA LEU A 220 -2.46 -15.25 8.43
C LEU A 220 -1.75 -16.59 8.69
N GLN A 221 -1.12 -16.76 9.85
CA GLN A 221 -0.50 -18.03 10.25
C GLN A 221 -1.54 -19.16 10.35
N ASP A 222 -2.69 -18.86 10.96
CA ASP A 222 -3.78 -19.80 11.15
C ASP A 222 -4.38 -20.21 9.79
N CYS A 223 -4.53 -19.25 8.86
CA CYS A 223 -4.93 -19.52 7.48
C CYS A 223 -3.94 -20.45 6.75
N TRP A 224 -2.62 -20.21 6.87
CA TRP A 224 -1.60 -21.12 6.31
C TRP A 224 -1.74 -22.54 6.87
N ARG A 225 -1.92 -22.66 8.19
CA ARG A 225 -2.07 -23.95 8.89
C ARG A 225 -3.33 -24.71 8.46
N GLN A 226 -4.35 -24.01 7.97
CA GLN A 226 -5.53 -24.64 7.42
C GLN A 226 -5.38 -25.01 5.93
N ARG A 227 -4.96 -24.06 5.09
CA ARG A 227 -4.95 -24.22 3.63
C ARG A 227 -3.83 -25.12 3.10
N ILE A 228 -2.70 -25.21 3.79
CA ILE A 228 -1.61 -26.12 3.39
C ILE A 228 -2.05 -27.59 3.50
N PRO A 229 -2.61 -28.08 4.63
CA PRO A 229 -3.15 -29.43 4.72
C PRO A 229 -4.25 -29.76 3.71
N GLU A 230 -5.13 -28.80 3.41
CA GLU A 230 -6.12 -28.95 2.34
C GLU A 230 -5.44 -29.19 1.00
N THR A 231 -4.46 -28.35 0.66
CA THR A 231 -3.66 -28.50 -0.56
C THR A 231 -2.90 -29.83 -0.61
N TRP A 232 -2.40 -30.32 0.52
CA TRP A 232 -1.77 -31.65 0.62
C TRP A 232 -2.76 -32.76 0.31
N ARG A 233 -3.98 -32.71 0.88
CA ARG A 233 -5.03 -33.69 0.60
C ARG A 233 -5.42 -33.70 -0.88
N ASP A 234 -5.65 -32.52 -1.46
CA ASP A 234 -6.04 -32.38 -2.87
C ASP A 234 -4.97 -32.91 -3.83
N ARG A 235 -3.69 -32.77 -3.45
CA ARG A 235 -2.55 -33.26 -4.22
C ARG A 235 -2.11 -34.68 -3.87
N GLY A 236 -2.82 -35.36 -2.97
CA GLY A 236 -2.47 -36.71 -2.52
C GLY A 236 -1.11 -36.82 -1.84
N TYR A 237 -0.65 -35.74 -1.18
CA TYR A 237 0.59 -35.76 -0.40
C TYR A 237 0.31 -36.32 1.00
N GLU A 238 0.98 -37.42 1.34
CA GLU A 238 0.95 -37.96 2.70
C GLU A 238 1.85 -37.12 3.61
N PHE A 239 1.25 -36.57 4.67
CA PHE A 239 1.94 -35.82 5.72
C PHE A 239 1.65 -36.47 7.08
N PRO A 240 2.53 -36.31 8.08
CA PRO A 240 2.32 -36.85 9.41
C PRO A 240 1.02 -36.33 10.03
N LYS A 241 0.13 -37.23 10.48
CA LYS A 241 -1.16 -36.86 11.10
C LYS A 241 -1.14 -36.93 12.62
N ASP A 242 -0.12 -37.55 13.16
CA ASP A 242 0.18 -37.73 14.59
C ASP A 242 0.98 -36.57 15.18
N VAL A 243 1.49 -35.66 14.33
CA VAL A 243 2.21 -34.45 14.72
C VAL A 243 1.24 -33.26 14.71
N ALA A 244 1.32 -32.40 15.73
CA ALA A 244 0.50 -31.19 15.80
C ALA A 244 0.78 -30.29 14.59
N ILE A 245 -0.26 -29.62 14.06
CA ILE A 245 -0.12 -28.82 12.84
C ILE A 245 0.84 -27.64 13.04
N GLU A 246 0.91 -27.11 14.27
CA GLU A 246 1.81 -26.06 14.69
C GLU A 246 3.28 -26.48 14.72
N GLU A 247 3.56 -27.79 14.76
CA GLU A 247 4.93 -28.33 14.63
C GLU A 247 5.28 -28.64 13.17
N LEU A 248 4.28 -28.91 12.33
CA LEU A 248 4.46 -29.10 10.89
C LEU A 248 4.54 -27.78 10.13
N ILE A 249 3.86 -26.74 10.59
CA ILE A 249 3.79 -25.42 9.95
C ILE A 249 3.98 -24.36 11.03
N PHE A 250 5.19 -23.82 11.10
CA PHE A 250 5.61 -23.01 12.25
C PHE A 250 6.33 -21.72 11.84
N VAL A 251 6.21 -20.73 12.71
CA VAL A 251 6.94 -19.45 12.63
C VAL A 251 8.09 -19.53 13.64
N PRO A 252 9.35 -19.47 13.21
CA PRO A 252 10.47 -19.54 14.14
C PRO A 252 10.64 -18.21 14.89
N LYS A 253 11.41 -18.24 15.98
CA LYS A 253 11.88 -17.00 16.62
C LYS A 253 12.64 -16.15 15.59
N ASN A 254 12.38 -14.84 15.60
CA ASN A 254 12.99 -13.86 14.69
C ASN A 254 12.76 -14.15 13.19
N ALA A 255 11.59 -14.70 12.83
CA ALA A 255 11.23 -15.08 11.46
C ALA A 255 11.41 -13.95 10.41
N GLU A 256 11.35 -12.70 10.84
CA GLU A 256 11.54 -11.49 10.03
C GLU A 256 13.01 -11.18 9.70
N LEU A 257 13.97 -11.82 10.39
CA LEU A 257 15.41 -11.54 10.30
C LEU A 257 16.19 -12.56 9.47
N TYR A 258 15.55 -13.62 8.95
CA TYR A 258 16.23 -14.76 8.32
C TYR A 258 17.10 -14.36 7.12
N ALA A 259 16.63 -13.46 6.26
CA ALA A 259 17.42 -12.96 5.14
C ALA A 259 18.68 -12.21 5.61
N ALA A 260 18.56 -11.38 6.66
CA ALA A 260 19.70 -10.62 7.20
C ALA A 260 20.71 -11.55 7.89
N PHE A 261 20.22 -12.52 8.68
CA PHE A 261 21.06 -13.57 9.29
C PHE A 261 21.79 -14.39 8.22
N GLY A 262 21.06 -14.84 7.20
CA GLY A 262 21.62 -15.59 6.08
C GLY A 262 22.71 -14.84 5.33
N ALA A 263 22.56 -13.53 5.13
CA ALA A 263 23.59 -12.70 4.50
C ALA A 263 24.87 -12.63 5.35
N ALA A 264 24.74 -12.47 6.67
CA ALA A 264 25.88 -12.47 7.58
C ALA A 264 26.56 -13.86 7.65
N ALA A 265 25.78 -14.93 7.72
CA ALA A 265 26.27 -16.31 7.72
C ALA A 265 27.00 -16.67 6.41
N PHE A 266 26.50 -16.19 5.26
CA PHE A 266 27.17 -16.34 3.97
C PHE A 266 28.54 -15.67 3.99
N GLY A 267 28.61 -14.47 4.57
CA GLY A 267 29.85 -13.74 4.73
C GLY A 267 30.92 -14.48 5.53
N LYS A 268 30.53 -15.18 6.60
CA LYS A 268 31.45 -16.02 7.38
C LYS A 268 32.11 -17.11 6.53
N ALA A 269 31.34 -17.79 5.66
CA ALA A 269 31.88 -18.83 4.78
C ALA A 269 32.93 -18.28 3.80
N GLU A 270 32.79 -17.02 3.39
CA GLU A 270 33.70 -16.34 2.47
C GLU A 270 34.99 -15.85 3.16
N VAL A 271 34.96 -15.58 4.46
CA VAL A 271 36.10 -15.08 5.24
C VAL A 271 37.29 -16.04 5.25
N GLY A 272 37.06 -17.34 5.06
CA GLY A 272 38.10 -18.37 4.98
C GLY A 272 38.80 -18.49 3.61
N THR A 273 38.47 -17.63 2.64
CA THR A 273 39.11 -17.60 1.32
C THR A 273 40.26 -16.58 1.27
N ASP A 274 41.22 -16.72 0.36
CA ASP A 274 42.41 -15.83 0.22
C ASP A 274 42.10 -14.34 -0.09
N GLN A 275 40.84 -13.91 -0.01
CA GLN A 275 40.38 -12.56 -0.30
C GLN A 275 40.06 -11.79 1.00
N SER A 276 41.06 -11.11 1.53
CA SER A 276 40.97 -10.39 2.82
C SER A 276 40.07 -9.15 2.83
N ASP A 277 39.66 -8.61 1.66
CA ASP A 277 38.89 -7.37 1.54
C ASP A 277 37.37 -7.56 1.29
N ILE A 278 36.88 -8.81 1.21
CA ILE A 278 35.47 -9.07 0.91
C ILE A 278 34.56 -8.51 2.00
N GLY A 279 33.61 -7.66 1.58
CA GLY A 279 32.55 -7.13 2.44
C GLY A 279 33.09 -6.29 3.58
N ARG A 280 34.31 -5.75 3.50
CA ARG A 280 34.89 -4.96 4.58
C ARG A 280 34.11 -3.67 4.75
N PHE A 281 33.63 -3.41 5.97
CA PHE A 281 32.92 -2.18 6.29
C PHE A 281 33.89 -0.99 6.18
N ARG A 282 33.49 0.05 5.42
CA ARG A 282 34.36 1.21 5.11
C ARG A 282 33.99 2.48 5.88
N GLY A 283 33.20 2.35 6.95
CA GLY A 283 32.69 3.48 7.72
C GLY A 283 31.44 4.10 7.10
N LEU A 284 31.05 5.27 7.63
CA LEU A 284 29.77 5.92 7.31
C LEU A 284 29.91 7.10 6.34
N ASP A 285 31.10 7.64 6.13
CA ASP A 285 31.28 8.91 5.42
C ASP A 285 30.80 8.87 3.96
N ALA A 286 31.10 7.78 3.25
CA ALA A 286 30.62 7.59 1.88
C ALA A 286 29.09 7.41 1.83
N LEU A 287 28.47 6.76 2.82
CA LEU A 287 27.00 6.67 2.93
C LEU A 287 26.37 8.03 3.24
N ARG A 288 26.96 8.82 4.16
CA ARG A 288 26.51 10.20 4.43
C ARG A 288 26.62 11.07 3.18
N THR A 289 27.73 10.97 2.45
CA THR A 289 27.94 11.68 1.18
C THR A 289 26.96 11.24 0.11
N PHE A 290 26.63 9.95 0.03
CA PHE A 290 25.61 9.42 -0.86
C PHE A 290 24.22 10.03 -0.56
N ILE A 291 23.89 10.17 0.73
CA ILE A 291 22.63 10.80 1.17
C ILE A 291 22.58 12.30 0.84
N THR A 292 23.70 13.02 0.99
CA THR A 292 23.74 14.50 0.85
C THR A 292 24.10 15.03 -0.55
N HIS A 293 25.03 14.38 -1.26
CA HIS A 293 25.63 14.92 -2.50
C HIS A 293 25.59 13.95 -3.69
N GLY A 294 25.74 12.64 -3.47
CA GLY A 294 25.82 11.62 -4.53
C GLY A 294 24.53 11.39 -5.33
N ARG A 295 23.39 11.93 -4.87
CA ARG A 295 22.07 11.85 -5.51
C ARG A 295 21.99 12.68 -6.80
N ARG A 296 22.29 13.98 -6.73
CA ARG A 296 22.05 14.92 -7.86
C ARG A 296 22.89 14.60 -9.11
N GLU A 297 24.19 14.37 -8.94
CA GLU A 297 25.09 14.15 -10.07
C GLU A 297 24.79 12.86 -10.83
N ARG A 298 24.33 11.81 -10.14
CA ARG A 298 24.03 10.51 -10.75
C ARG A 298 22.61 10.45 -11.33
N LEU A 299 21.64 11.08 -10.68
CA LEU A 299 20.24 11.10 -11.11
C LEU A 299 20.00 12.11 -12.24
N GLY A 300 20.73 13.24 -12.25
CA GLY A 300 20.55 14.30 -13.24
C GLY A 300 20.76 13.88 -14.70
N GLU A 301 21.55 12.82 -14.96
CA GLU A 301 21.73 12.28 -16.32
C GLU A 301 20.49 11.53 -16.85
N GLN A 302 19.61 11.04 -15.97
CA GLN A 302 18.42 10.24 -16.33
C GLN A 302 17.08 10.92 -15.94
N ALA A 303 17.10 11.91 -15.06
CA ALA A 303 15.93 12.66 -14.61
C ALA A 303 15.38 13.63 -15.68
N GLY A 304 14.08 13.85 -15.66
CA GLY A 304 13.41 14.95 -16.37
C GLY A 304 13.51 16.29 -15.62
N PRO A 305 13.11 17.39 -16.29
CA PRO A 305 13.08 18.72 -15.67
C PRO A 305 12.03 18.77 -14.54
N PRO A 306 12.13 19.76 -13.63
CA PRO A 306 11.10 20.00 -12.62
C PRO A 306 9.74 20.37 -13.24
N LEU A 307 8.67 20.30 -12.45
CA LEU A 307 7.32 20.70 -12.87
C LEU A 307 7.22 22.20 -13.21
N SER A 308 8.05 23.01 -12.58
CA SER A 308 8.20 24.44 -12.84
C SER A 308 9.67 24.83 -12.69
N ALA A 309 10.12 25.77 -13.51
CA ALA A 309 11.47 26.30 -13.50
C ALA A 309 11.78 27.11 -12.23
N ASP A 310 10.79 27.85 -11.71
CA ASP A 310 10.94 28.65 -10.50
C ASP A 310 9.61 28.98 -9.81
N GLN A 311 9.71 29.62 -8.65
CA GLN A 311 8.56 29.99 -7.83
C GLN A 311 7.65 31.05 -8.50
N SER A 312 8.17 31.84 -9.44
CA SER A 312 7.40 32.85 -10.17
C SER A 312 6.50 32.21 -11.22
N GLU A 313 7.00 31.20 -11.94
CA GLU A 313 6.19 30.42 -12.86
C GLU A 313 5.10 29.64 -12.11
N THR A 314 5.45 29.03 -10.97
CA THR A 314 4.47 28.36 -10.09
C THR A 314 3.36 29.32 -9.65
N ALA A 315 3.72 30.53 -9.18
CA ALA A 315 2.74 31.53 -8.75
C ALA A 315 1.82 31.98 -9.91
N THR A 316 2.37 32.13 -11.11
CA THR A 316 1.61 32.50 -12.31
C THR A 316 0.63 31.40 -12.70
N PHE A 317 1.05 30.13 -12.65
CA PHE A 317 0.18 28.99 -12.90
C PHE A 317 -0.99 28.94 -11.90
N VAL A 318 -0.69 29.08 -10.60
CA VAL A 318 -1.72 29.07 -9.54
C VAL A 318 -2.73 30.21 -9.73
N ASP A 319 -2.28 31.42 -10.07
CA ASP A 319 -3.17 32.55 -10.30
C ASP A 319 -4.08 32.32 -11.53
N THR A 320 -3.51 31.80 -12.62
CA THR A 320 -4.23 31.53 -13.88
C THR A 320 -5.35 30.50 -13.70
N TYR A 321 -5.12 29.44 -12.92
CA TYR A 321 -6.06 28.32 -12.75
C TYR A 321 -6.84 28.35 -11.43
N LYS A 322 -6.80 29.47 -10.70
CA LYS A 322 -7.49 29.59 -9.42
C LYS A 322 -9.01 29.54 -9.58
N ILE A 323 -9.65 28.63 -8.87
CA ILE A 323 -11.12 28.51 -8.85
C ILE A 323 -11.71 29.66 -8.00
N PRO A 324 -12.80 30.32 -8.44
CA PRO A 324 -13.50 31.33 -7.66
C PRO A 324 -13.96 30.79 -6.29
N LYS A 325 -13.79 31.59 -5.24
CA LYS A 325 -14.24 31.21 -3.90
C LYS A 325 -15.77 31.30 -3.83
N PHE A 326 -16.41 30.20 -3.46
CA PHE A 326 -17.85 30.18 -3.16
C PHE A 326 -18.18 31.10 -1.97
N VAL A 327 -19.25 31.88 -2.11
CA VAL A 327 -19.80 32.74 -1.05
C VAL A 327 -21.17 32.18 -0.66
N PRO A 328 -21.34 31.65 0.56
CA PRO A 328 -22.64 31.16 1.02
C PRO A 328 -23.71 32.24 0.98
N ALA A 329 -24.94 31.85 0.67
CA ALA A 329 -26.09 32.74 0.72
C ALA A 329 -26.33 33.25 2.16
N LYS A 330 -26.78 34.50 2.25
CA LYS A 330 -27.21 35.12 3.51
C LYS A 330 -28.72 35.15 3.56
N PHE A 331 -29.27 34.84 4.72
CA PHE A 331 -30.71 34.80 4.94
C PHE A 331 -31.12 35.79 6.02
N GLU A 332 -32.33 36.33 5.88
CA GLU A 332 -32.93 37.18 6.91
C GLU A 332 -33.58 36.31 7.99
N ALA A 333 -33.65 36.82 9.22
CA ALA A 333 -34.35 36.14 10.30
C ALA A 333 -35.83 35.95 9.95
N GLU A 334 -36.39 34.79 10.28
CA GLU A 334 -37.75 34.33 9.94
C GLU A 334 -38.02 34.14 8.43
N GLN A 335 -37.03 34.34 7.55
CA GLN A 335 -37.16 34.03 6.13
C GLN A 335 -37.40 32.52 5.94
N THR A 336 -38.39 32.15 5.10
CA THR A 336 -38.51 30.76 4.64
C THR A 336 -37.66 30.57 3.40
N VAL A 337 -36.62 29.73 3.52
CA VAL A 337 -35.70 29.36 2.45
C VAL A 337 -36.17 28.05 1.85
N ARG A 338 -36.65 28.11 0.62
CA ARG A 338 -37.14 26.95 -0.14
C ARG A 338 -36.01 26.43 -1.02
N ALA A 339 -35.65 25.16 -0.85
CA ALA A 339 -34.50 24.58 -1.53
C ALA A 339 -34.65 23.07 -1.80
N VAL A 340 -33.90 22.59 -2.78
CA VAL A 340 -33.74 21.16 -3.08
C VAL A 340 -32.36 20.71 -2.61
N ILE A 341 -32.26 19.49 -2.09
CA ILE A 341 -31.00 18.89 -1.68
C ILE A 341 -30.44 18.04 -2.82
N GLY A 342 -29.17 18.24 -3.17
CA GLY A 342 -28.39 17.32 -3.98
C GLY A 342 -27.27 16.70 -3.15
N LEU A 343 -27.17 15.38 -3.12
CA LEU A 343 -26.12 14.66 -2.40
C LEU A 343 -25.37 13.69 -3.32
N ASP A 344 -24.04 13.78 -3.30
CA ASP A 344 -23.14 12.82 -3.93
C ASP A 344 -22.40 12.02 -2.84
N GLY A 345 -22.77 10.76 -2.71
CA GLY A 345 -22.20 9.80 -1.77
C GLY A 345 -21.05 9.04 -2.40
N GLY A 346 -19.90 9.69 -2.55
CA GLY A 346 -18.72 9.13 -3.18
C GLY A 346 -17.99 8.08 -2.32
N SER A 347 -17.06 7.36 -2.94
CA SER A 347 -16.26 6.33 -2.26
C SER A 347 -15.20 6.87 -1.30
N THR A 348 -14.71 8.09 -1.52
CA THR A 348 -13.68 8.74 -0.70
C THR A 348 -14.24 9.93 0.09
N SER A 349 -15.22 10.63 -0.47
CA SER A 349 -15.85 11.80 0.14
C SER A 349 -17.33 11.84 -0.15
N SER A 350 -18.09 12.42 0.77
CA SER A 350 -19.50 12.71 0.60
C SER A 350 -19.71 14.21 0.53
N LYS A 351 -20.60 14.64 -0.35
CA LYS A 351 -20.87 16.04 -0.67
C LYS A 351 -22.37 16.28 -0.65
N ALA A 352 -22.79 17.44 -0.17
CA ALA A 352 -24.18 17.85 -0.28
C ALA A 352 -24.28 19.36 -0.55
N VAL A 353 -25.31 19.75 -1.30
CA VAL A 353 -25.64 21.14 -1.62
C VAL A 353 -27.12 21.41 -1.39
N LEU A 354 -27.43 22.65 -0.98
CA LEU A 354 -28.77 23.23 -1.07
C LEU A 354 -28.83 24.10 -2.32
N VAL A 355 -29.80 23.81 -3.19
CA VAL A 355 -30.04 24.53 -4.44
C VAL A 355 -31.37 25.27 -4.34
N GLY A 356 -31.37 26.57 -4.62
CA GLY A 356 -32.59 27.40 -4.62
C GLY A 356 -33.51 27.08 -5.80
N GLU A 357 -34.72 27.64 -5.80
CA GLU A 357 -35.69 27.47 -6.90
C GLU A 357 -35.20 28.09 -8.22
N ASP A 358 -34.21 28.98 -8.17
CA ASP A 358 -33.54 29.59 -9.32
C ASP A 358 -32.37 28.76 -9.88
N GLY A 359 -32.02 27.64 -9.22
CA GLY A 359 -30.89 26.79 -9.59
C GLY A 359 -29.56 27.20 -8.95
N GLU A 360 -29.53 28.27 -8.14
CA GLU A 360 -28.31 28.73 -7.50
C GLU A 360 -27.95 27.92 -6.25
N ILE A 361 -26.65 27.71 -6.02
CA ILE A 361 -26.17 27.01 -4.83
C ILE A 361 -26.23 27.95 -3.63
N LEU A 362 -27.09 27.64 -2.66
CA LEU A 362 -27.29 28.44 -1.45
C LEU A 362 -26.29 28.09 -0.34
N ALA A 363 -26.04 26.79 -0.15
CA ALA A 363 -25.13 26.25 0.85
C ALA A 363 -24.48 24.96 0.37
N LYS A 364 -23.31 24.63 0.93
CA LYS A 364 -22.57 23.40 0.60
C LYS A 364 -21.98 22.76 1.85
N ALA A 365 -21.83 21.44 1.80
CA ALA A 365 -21.14 20.65 2.79
C ALA A 365 -20.28 19.59 2.09
N TYR A 366 -19.08 19.35 2.62
CA TYR A 366 -18.12 18.38 2.12
C TYR A 366 -17.45 17.70 3.31
N GLN A 367 -17.31 16.38 3.26
CA GLN A 367 -16.48 15.64 4.19
C GLN A 367 -15.82 14.43 3.54
N LEU A 368 -14.68 14.00 4.08
CA LEU A 368 -14.14 12.68 3.79
C LEU A 368 -15.07 11.61 4.37
N SER A 369 -15.25 10.51 3.65
CA SER A 369 -16.13 9.43 4.13
C SER A 369 -15.52 8.75 5.35
N LYS A 370 -16.37 8.47 6.34
CA LYS A 370 -16.02 7.75 7.56
C LYS A 370 -16.34 6.25 7.45
N GLY A 371 -16.63 5.76 6.25
CA GLY A 371 -16.98 4.37 5.96
C GLY A 371 -18.44 4.00 6.25
N ASN A 372 -19.23 4.93 6.82
CA ASN A 372 -20.66 4.73 7.07
C ASN A 372 -21.49 5.79 6.32
N PRO A 373 -22.12 5.45 5.19
CA PRO A 373 -22.81 6.42 4.33
C PRO A 373 -24.01 7.10 5.01
N ILE A 374 -24.68 6.41 5.94
CA ILE A 374 -25.84 6.95 6.67
C ILE A 374 -25.37 8.01 7.68
N LEU A 375 -24.29 7.71 8.42
CA LEU A 375 -23.72 8.68 9.36
C LEU A 375 -23.14 9.90 8.64
N ASP A 376 -22.40 9.68 7.55
CA ASP A 376 -21.85 10.75 6.72
C ASP A 376 -22.97 11.68 6.21
N THR A 377 -24.06 11.09 5.70
CA THR A 377 -25.22 11.85 5.22
C THR A 377 -25.88 12.65 6.33
N LYS A 378 -26.09 12.07 7.51
CA LYS A 378 -26.70 12.77 8.65
C LYS A 378 -25.90 14.01 9.07
N GLU A 379 -24.57 13.91 9.08
CA GLU A 379 -23.69 15.02 9.41
C GLU A 379 -23.73 16.13 8.34
N LEU A 380 -23.69 15.75 7.06
CA LEU A 380 -23.80 16.70 5.94
C LEU A 380 -25.13 17.46 5.96
N LEU A 381 -26.25 16.75 6.12
CA LEU A 381 -27.57 17.36 6.19
C LEU A 381 -27.73 18.28 7.40
N THR A 382 -27.14 17.89 8.54
CA THR A 382 -27.08 18.74 9.74
C THR A 382 -26.31 20.03 9.46
N SER A 383 -25.14 19.93 8.84
CA SER A 383 -24.34 21.09 8.45
C SER A 383 -25.08 22.05 7.51
N LEU A 384 -25.79 21.52 6.50
CA LEU A 384 -26.59 22.33 5.58
C LEU A 384 -27.75 23.04 6.30
N ARG A 385 -28.47 22.33 7.17
CA ARG A 385 -29.55 22.91 7.98
C ARG A 385 -29.02 24.02 8.88
N ASP A 386 -27.93 23.77 9.59
CA ASP A 386 -27.36 24.72 10.55
C ASP A 386 -26.84 26.00 9.86
N GLN A 387 -26.38 25.91 8.60
CA GLN A 387 -26.00 27.08 7.78
C GLN A 387 -27.19 28.01 7.47
N VAL A 388 -28.41 27.48 7.43
CA VAL A 388 -29.65 28.25 7.18
C VAL A 388 -30.27 28.69 8.51
N GLU A 389 -30.58 27.73 9.37
CA GLU A 389 -31.29 27.96 10.64
C GLU A 389 -30.44 28.70 11.67
N GLY A 390 -29.11 28.58 11.60
CA GLY A 390 -28.18 29.37 12.41
C GLY A 390 -28.23 30.89 12.11
N GLN A 391 -28.79 31.28 10.97
CA GLN A 391 -29.06 32.69 10.61
C GLN A 391 -30.44 33.16 11.09
N GLY A 392 -31.22 32.29 11.76
CA GLY A 392 -32.59 32.58 12.18
C GLY A 392 -33.64 32.38 11.09
N ALA A 393 -33.26 31.85 9.92
CA ALA A 393 -34.18 31.50 8.84
C ALA A 393 -34.77 30.10 9.05
N ARG A 394 -35.83 29.76 8.31
CA ARG A 394 -36.46 28.43 8.28
C ARG A 394 -36.17 27.75 6.96
N LEU A 395 -35.64 26.52 6.99
CA LEU A 395 -35.43 25.72 5.79
C LEU A 395 -36.70 24.91 5.45
N GLU A 396 -37.15 25.01 4.19
CA GLU A 396 -38.19 24.16 3.60
C GLU A 396 -37.56 23.36 2.45
N VAL A 397 -37.44 22.05 2.64
CA VAL A 397 -36.88 21.14 1.62
C VAL A 397 -37.98 20.70 0.68
N LEU A 398 -37.82 21.00 -0.61
CA LEU A 398 -38.79 20.68 -1.66
C LEU A 398 -38.55 19.33 -2.33
N GLY A 399 -37.34 18.81 -2.21
CA GLY A 399 -36.96 17.50 -2.72
C GLY A 399 -35.52 17.14 -2.39
N PHE A 400 -35.19 15.88 -2.63
CA PHE A 400 -33.90 15.30 -2.32
C PHE A 400 -33.45 14.33 -3.43
N GLY A 401 -32.42 14.74 -4.18
CA GLY A 401 -31.72 13.89 -5.14
C GLY A 401 -30.42 13.32 -4.57
N ALA A 402 -30.18 12.04 -4.83
CA ALA A 402 -28.94 11.35 -4.49
C ALA A 402 -28.25 10.76 -5.74
N THR A 403 -26.92 10.73 -5.70
CA THR A 403 -26.05 10.09 -6.70
C THR A 403 -24.83 9.48 -6.02
N GLY A 404 -24.04 8.71 -6.78
CA GLY A 404 -22.81 8.08 -6.30
C GLY A 404 -23.06 6.73 -5.64
N TYR A 405 -22.04 6.19 -4.97
CA TYR A 405 -22.05 4.84 -4.40
C TYR A 405 -23.06 4.66 -3.27
N ALA A 406 -23.45 5.73 -2.58
CA ALA A 406 -24.42 5.65 -1.48
C ALA A 406 -25.89 5.78 -1.95
N ALA A 407 -26.14 6.08 -3.23
CA ALA A 407 -27.47 6.50 -3.68
C ALA A 407 -28.56 5.45 -3.38
N ASP A 408 -28.30 4.18 -3.68
CA ASP A 408 -29.26 3.08 -3.42
C ASP A 408 -29.58 2.95 -1.92
N VAL A 409 -28.55 3.03 -1.06
CA VAL A 409 -28.73 2.98 0.39
C VAL A 409 -29.53 4.19 0.88
N LEU A 410 -29.31 5.37 0.31
CA LEU A 410 -30.01 6.59 0.71
C LEU A 410 -31.45 6.62 0.22
N GLU A 411 -31.73 6.09 -0.97
CA GLU A 411 -33.08 5.88 -1.48
C GLU A 411 -33.90 5.01 -0.51
N GLU A 412 -33.33 3.93 0.01
CA GLU A 412 -34.03 3.05 0.95
C GLU A 412 -34.12 3.61 2.38
N THR A 413 -33.09 4.29 2.87
CA THR A 413 -32.97 4.64 4.30
C THR A 413 -33.44 6.04 4.65
N VAL A 414 -33.28 7.00 3.75
CA VAL A 414 -33.70 8.40 3.95
C VAL A 414 -34.75 8.84 2.93
N LEU A 415 -35.26 7.91 2.12
CA LEU A 415 -36.32 8.13 1.14
C LEU A 415 -36.00 9.29 0.19
N ALA A 416 -34.78 9.29 -0.37
CA ALA A 416 -34.42 10.23 -1.42
C ALA A 416 -35.46 10.14 -2.56
N ASP A 417 -35.97 11.29 -3.01
CA ASP A 417 -37.04 11.35 -4.01
C ASP A 417 -36.58 10.80 -5.37
N VAL A 418 -35.29 10.96 -5.66
CA VAL A 418 -34.69 10.54 -6.92
C VAL A 418 -33.26 10.04 -6.70
N ASN A 419 -32.98 8.85 -7.24
CA ASN A 419 -31.64 8.30 -7.44
C ASN A 419 -31.21 8.53 -8.90
N ILE A 420 -30.30 9.48 -9.12
CA ILE A 420 -29.79 9.84 -10.46
C ILE A 420 -28.43 9.18 -10.67
N VAL A 421 -28.25 8.66 -11.89
CA VAL A 421 -26.93 8.19 -12.33
C VAL A 421 -25.96 9.37 -12.42
N GLU A 422 -24.80 9.22 -11.81
CA GLU A 422 -23.78 10.27 -11.66
C GLU A 422 -23.36 10.96 -12.96
N THR A 423 -23.31 10.22 -14.07
CA THR A 423 -23.00 10.79 -15.40
C THR A 423 -24.03 11.81 -15.85
N VAL A 424 -25.31 11.56 -15.58
CA VAL A 424 -26.41 12.48 -15.88
C VAL A 424 -26.35 13.70 -14.97
N ALA A 425 -26.07 13.51 -13.68
CA ALA A 425 -25.88 14.62 -12.73
C ALA A 425 -24.73 15.55 -13.18
N HIS A 426 -23.58 14.98 -13.57
CA HIS A 426 -22.46 15.75 -14.12
C HIS A 426 -22.85 16.55 -15.36
N MET A 427 -23.46 15.90 -16.35
CA MET A 427 -23.95 16.58 -17.54
C MET A 427 -24.88 17.75 -17.20
N MET A 428 -25.91 17.51 -16.39
CA MET A 428 -26.90 18.53 -16.03
C MET A 428 -26.23 19.74 -15.38
N SER A 429 -25.31 19.50 -14.44
CA SER A 429 -24.56 20.58 -13.79
C SER A 429 -23.64 21.34 -14.76
N ALA A 430 -22.91 20.63 -15.62
CA ALA A 430 -21.99 21.24 -16.58
C ALA A 430 -22.74 22.13 -17.60
N VAL A 431 -23.85 21.61 -18.17
CA VAL A 431 -24.68 22.37 -19.12
C VAL A 431 -25.33 23.58 -18.44
N HIS A 432 -25.78 23.44 -17.19
CA HIS A 432 -26.39 24.55 -16.47
C HIS A 432 -25.41 25.71 -16.22
N PHE A 433 -24.21 25.42 -15.71
CA PHE A 433 -23.25 26.46 -15.31
C PHE A 433 -22.35 26.97 -16.45
N PHE A 434 -22.08 26.13 -17.46
CA PHE A 434 -21.11 26.46 -18.52
C PHE A 434 -21.73 26.47 -19.93
N GLY A 435 -22.97 25.99 -20.09
CA GLY A 435 -23.65 25.98 -21.38
C GLY A 435 -23.06 24.95 -22.33
N ASP A 436 -22.35 25.43 -23.36
CA ASP A 436 -21.78 24.58 -24.42
C ASP A 436 -20.44 23.99 -23.95
N VAL A 437 -20.49 22.74 -23.49
CA VAL A 437 -19.34 21.97 -22.99
C VAL A 437 -19.12 20.79 -23.91
N ASP A 438 -17.89 20.59 -24.38
CA ASP A 438 -17.54 19.46 -25.27
C ASP A 438 -17.15 18.18 -24.50
N VAL A 439 -16.45 18.32 -23.38
CA VAL A 439 -15.90 17.18 -22.62
C VAL A 439 -15.97 17.46 -21.13
N ILE A 440 -16.47 16.47 -20.37
CA ILE A 440 -16.46 16.48 -18.90
C ILE A 440 -15.50 15.40 -18.43
N CYS A 441 -14.46 15.79 -17.69
CA CYS A 441 -13.51 14.87 -17.06
C CYS A 441 -13.73 14.88 -15.55
N ASP A 442 -14.21 13.76 -15.01
CA ASP A 442 -14.35 13.52 -13.57
C ASP A 442 -13.31 12.51 -13.12
N ILE A 443 -12.45 12.92 -12.17
CA ILE A 443 -11.48 12.04 -11.52
C ILE A 443 -11.94 11.85 -10.09
N GLY A 444 -12.69 10.76 -9.88
CA GLY A 444 -13.18 10.37 -8.58
C GLY A 444 -12.10 9.70 -7.71
N GLY A 445 -12.51 9.32 -6.50
CA GLY A 445 -11.66 8.56 -5.59
C GLY A 445 -11.29 7.19 -6.15
N GLN A 446 -12.25 6.46 -6.72
CA GLN A 446 -12.05 5.08 -7.19
C GLN A 446 -12.21 4.92 -8.70
N ASP A 447 -12.91 5.84 -9.35
CA ASP A 447 -13.19 5.78 -10.77
C ASP A 447 -12.82 7.07 -11.48
N ILE A 448 -12.71 6.97 -12.80
CA ILE A 448 -12.46 8.09 -13.70
C ILE A 448 -13.52 8.04 -14.79
N LYS A 449 -14.13 9.17 -15.09
CA LYS A 449 -15.16 9.33 -16.12
C LYS A 449 -14.75 10.41 -17.10
N VAL A 450 -14.83 10.10 -18.38
CA VAL A 450 -14.67 11.07 -19.47
C VAL A 450 -15.94 11.02 -20.30
N LEU A 451 -16.74 12.09 -20.24
CA LEU A 451 -17.99 12.24 -20.97
C LEU A 451 -17.74 13.13 -22.18
N PHE A 452 -18.15 12.67 -23.36
CA PHE A 452 -18.11 13.43 -24.61
C PHE A 452 -19.52 13.92 -24.91
N MET A 453 -19.64 15.24 -25.00
CA MET A 453 -20.91 15.94 -25.11
C MET A 453 -21.18 16.34 -26.57
N LYS A 454 -22.46 16.41 -26.93
CA LYS A 454 -22.91 16.91 -28.22
C LYS A 454 -24.31 17.49 -28.08
N ASN A 455 -24.48 18.75 -28.50
CA ASN A 455 -25.76 19.46 -28.41
C ASN A 455 -26.35 19.48 -26.99
N GLY A 456 -25.50 19.60 -25.96
CA GLY A 456 -25.92 19.61 -24.55
C GLY A 456 -26.29 18.25 -23.96
N ASP A 457 -26.04 17.14 -24.66
CA ASP A 457 -26.30 15.78 -24.17
C ASP A 457 -25.05 14.88 -24.32
N ILE A 458 -24.98 13.77 -23.58
CA ILE A 458 -23.85 12.82 -23.62
C ILE A 458 -23.94 11.98 -24.92
N GLU A 459 -22.99 12.18 -25.84
CA GLU A 459 -22.87 11.34 -27.04
C GLU A 459 -22.18 10.01 -26.70
N ASN A 460 -21.14 10.06 -25.86
CA ASN A 460 -20.35 8.89 -25.50
C ASN A 460 -19.65 9.10 -24.15
N PHE A 461 -19.25 8.03 -23.49
CA PHE A 461 -18.43 8.12 -22.29
C PHE A 461 -17.41 6.98 -22.17
N LYS A 462 -16.33 7.24 -21.42
CA LYS A 462 -15.35 6.26 -20.97
C LYS A 462 -15.34 6.23 -19.46
N LEU A 463 -15.45 5.02 -18.91
CA LEU A 463 -15.40 4.76 -17.48
C LEU A 463 -14.22 3.84 -17.18
N SER A 464 -13.46 4.18 -16.15
CA SER A 464 -12.51 3.28 -15.51
C SER A 464 -12.91 3.11 -14.05
N ASN A 465 -13.54 1.98 -13.71
CA ASN A 465 -14.00 1.65 -12.35
C ASN A 465 -13.19 0.54 -11.69
N SER A 466 -12.35 -0.17 -12.46
CA SER A 466 -11.63 -1.35 -12.00
C SER A 466 -10.15 -1.05 -11.73
N CYS A 467 -9.59 -0.08 -12.45
CA CYS A 467 -8.17 0.27 -12.35
C CYS A 467 -7.99 1.50 -11.48
N SER A 468 -7.14 1.43 -10.45
CA SER A 468 -6.77 2.61 -9.66
C SER A 468 -5.73 3.51 -10.31
N ALA A 469 -5.23 3.16 -11.50
CA ALA A 469 -4.28 4.01 -12.21
C ALA A 469 -4.94 5.36 -12.56
N GLY A 470 -4.43 6.44 -11.95
CA GLY A 470 -4.84 7.81 -12.22
C GLY A 470 -6.02 8.35 -11.40
N ASN A 471 -6.56 7.60 -10.44
CA ASN A 471 -7.66 8.08 -9.59
C ASN A 471 -7.19 8.71 -8.27
N GLY A 472 -8.11 9.34 -7.53
CA GLY A 472 -7.82 10.02 -6.27
C GLY A 472 -7.29 9.10 -5.16
N MET A 473 -7.71 7.83 -5.12
CA MET A 473 -7.22 6.86 -4.14
C MET A 473 -5.73 6.57 -4.33
N LEU A 474 -5.26 6.46 -5.58
CA LEU A 474 -3.83 6.31 -5.85
C LEU A 474 -3.05 7.53 -5.36
N LEU A 475 -3.55 8.74 -5.62
CA LEU A 475 -2.91 9.97 -5.13
C LEU A 475 -2.84 10.00 -3.59
N GLN A 476 -3.94 9.67 -2.90
CA GLN A 476 -3.97 9.59 -1.44
C GLN A 476 -2.98 8.53 -0.91
N ALA A 477 -2.99 7.33 -1.50
CA ALA A 477 -2.10 6.25 -1.08
C ALA A 477 -0.63 6.62 -1.29
N MET A 478 -0.29 7.30 -2.40
CA MET A 478 1.05 7.81 -2.64
C MET A 478 1.43 8.88 -1.61
N ALA A 479 0.53 9.83 -1.32
CA ALA A 479 0.75 10.86 -0.30
C ALA A 479 1.07 10.25 1.08
N ASP A 480 0.25 9.30 1.53
CA ASP A 480 0.43 8.61 2.80
C ASP A 480 1.77 7.85 2.85
N GLN A 481 2.15 7.22 1.73
CA GLN A 481 3.44 6.51 1.62
C GLN A 481 4.64 7.45 1.70
N PHE A 482 4.53 8.68 1.19
CA PHE A 482 5.55 9.72 1.35
C PHE A 482 5.48 10.42 2.72
N GLY A 483 4.48 10.10 3.54
CA GLY A 483 4.24 10.74 4.84
C GLY A 483 3.81 12.19 4.69
N LEU A 484 2.99 12.48 3.68
CA LEU A 484 2.48 13.81 3.35
C LEU A 484 0.95 13.82 3.46
N PRO A 485 0.35 14.87 4.04
CA PRO A 485 -1.07 15.12 3.85
C PRO A 485 -1.36 15.30 2.35
N VAL A 486 -2.44 14.70 1.84
CA VAL A 486 -2.84 14.85 0.42
C VAL A 486 -3.04 16.33 0.02
N THR A 487 -3.44 17.16 0.97
CA THR A 487 -3.63 18.61 0.79
C THR A 487 -2.34 19.37 0.54
N GLU A 488 -1.19 18.81 0.93
CA GLU A 488 0.14 19.39 0.72
C GLU A 488 0.85 18.76 -0.48
N TYR A 489 0.26 17.73 -1.11
CA TYR A 489 0.93 16.91 -2.12
C TYR A 489 1.42 17.73 -3.32
N ALA A 490 0.55 18.60 -3.86
CA ALA A 490 0.90 19.46 -4.98
C ALA A 490 2.00 20.47 -4.60
N ASP A 491 1.86 21.16 -3.45
CA ASP A 491 2.81 22.15 -2.98
C ASP A 491 4.22 21.55 -2.78
N VAL A 492 4.29 20.31 -2.32
CA VAL A 492 5.55 19.57 -2.19
C VAL A 492 6.10 19.19 -3.55
N ALA A 493 5.27 18.68 -4.47
CA ALA A 493 5.71 18.32 -5.82
C ALA A 493 6.26 19.52 -6.63
N PHE A 494 5.69 20.72 -6.45
CA PHE A 494 6.21 21.95 -7.08
C PHE A 494 7.55 22.44 -6.50
N GLN A 495 8.04 21.84 -5.40
CA GLN A 495 9.39 22.10 -4.87
C GLN A 495 10.46 21.19 -5.49
N ALA A 496 10.07 20.23 -6.34
CA ALA A 496 11.00 19.36 -7.03
C ALA A 496 11.95 20.16 -7.92
N GLU A 497 13.23 19.83 -7.87
CA GLU A 497 14.22 20.37 -8.82
C GLU A 497 14.52 19.38 -9.96
N LEU A 498 14.16 18.12 -9.78
CA LEU A 498 14.30 17.02 -10.74
C LEU A 498 13.05 16.15 -10.65
N ALA A 499 12.62 15.56 -11.76
CA ALA A 499 11.49 14.63 -11.76
C ALA A 499 11.88 13.33 -12.48
N PRO A 500 11.83 12.15 -11.84
CA PRO A 500 12.05 10.89 -12.54
C PRO A 500 10.94 10.64 -13.56
N LYS A 501 11.28 9.95 -14.64
CA LYS A 501 10.29 9.55 -15.65
C LYS A 501 9.65 8.22 -15.25
N PHE A 502 8.46 8.31 -14.69
CA PHE A 502 7.62 7.13 -14.48
C PHE A 502 7.28 6.46 -15.82
N SER A 503 7.26 5.13 -15.81
CA SER A 503 6.70 4.37 -16.93
C SER A 503 5.18 4.58 -16.99
N TYR A 504 4.64 4.73 -18.20
CA TYR A 504 3.19 4.77 -18.39
C TYR A 504 2.62 3.36 -18.13
N GLY A 505 1.66 3.23 -17.22
CA GLY A 505 1.08 1.92 -16.95
C GLY A 505 0.17 1.84 -15.74
N CYS A 506 -0.09 0.60 -15.33
CA CYS A 506 -0.89 0.25 -14.15
C CYS A 506 -0.33 0.87 -12.86
N ALA A 507 -1.19 1.15 -11.88
CA ALA A 507 -0.82 1.64 -10.54
C ALA A 507 0.27 0.77 -9.86
N VAL A 508 0.32 -0.53 -10.15
CA VAL A 508 1.36 -1.44 -9.62
C VAL A 508 2.74 -1.12 -10.19
N PHE A 509 2.82 -0.76 -11.48
CA PHE A 509 4.08 -0.34 -12.09
C PHE A 509 4.50 1.03 -11.58
N LEU A 510 3.56 1.95 -11.40
CA LEU A 510 3.84 3.26 -10.77
C LEU A 510 4.37 3.11 -9.34
N ASP A 511 3.79 2.21 -8.53
CA ASP A 511 4.29 1.93 -7.17
C ASP A 511 5.68 1.25 -7.20
N SER A 512 5.91 0.37 -8.18
CA SER A 512 7.23 -0.26 -8.39
C SER A 512 8.30 0.75 -8.81
N ASP A 513 7.97 1.64 -9.75
CA ASP A 513 8.83 2.74 -10.21
C ASP A 513 9.17 3.67 -9.05
N ARG A 514 8.17 4.08 -8.26
CA ARG A 514 8.39 4.87 -7.04
C ARG A 514 9.40 4.18 -6.10
N VAL A 515 9.21 2.90 -5.82
CA VAL A 515 10.14 2.15 -4.95
C VAL A 515 11.53 2.08 -5.58
N ASN A 516 11.64 1.96 -6.89
CA ASN A 516 12.92 1.96 -7.60
C ASN A 516 13.59 3.33 -7.56
N PHE A 517 12.87 4.42 -7.83
CA PHE A 517 13.38 5.78 -7.71
C PHE A 517 13.81 6.09 -6.28
N GLN A 518 13.08 5.62 -5.27
CA GLN A 518 13.52 5.73 -3.88
C GLN A 518 14.82 4.98 -3.60
N LYS A 519 15.01 3.78 -4.16
CA LYS A 519 16.28 3.04 -4.08
C LYS A 519 17.42 3.81 -4.75
N GLU A 520 17.15 4.42 -5.89
CA GLU A 520 18.10 5.25 -6.63
C GLU A 520 18.43 6.56 -5.92
N GLY A 521 17.53 7.01 -5.05
CA GLY A 521 17.70 8.17 -4.21
C GLY A 521 16.90 9.38 -4.64
N TYR A 522 15.77 9.25 -5.31
CA TYR A 522 14.84 10.38 -5.40
C TYR A 522 14.27 10.71 -4.01
N GLN A 523 14.02 12.00 -3.76
CA GLN A 523 13.36 12.47 -2.55
C GLN A 523 11.84 12.34 -2.68
N LYS A 524 11.08 12.85 -1.71
CA LYS A 524 9.61 12.76 -1.73
C LYS A 524 8.96 13.83 -2.61
N GLN A 525 9.64 14.96 -2.79
CA GLN A 525 9.18 16.04 -3.66
C GLN A 525 9.45 15.75 -5.13
N GLU A 526 10.53 15.01 -5.41
CA GLU A 526 10.93 14.53 -6.74
C GLU A 526 10.15 13.25 -7.08
#